data_AF-A0A9W7BJG2-F1
#
_entry.id   AF-A0A9W7BJG2-F1
#
_cell.length_a   1.000
_cell.length_b   1.000
_cell.length_c   1.000
_cell.angle_alpha   90.00
_cell.angle_beta   90.00
_cell.angle_gamma   90.00
#
_symmetry.space_group_name_H-M   'P 1'
#
loop_
_entity.id
_entity.type
_entity.pdbx_description
1 polymer ?
#
loop_
_entity_poly.entity_id
_entity_poly.type
_entity_poly.pdbx_seq_one_letter_code
_entity_poly.pdbx_strand_id
1 'polypeptide(L)'
;MYTKLQEIPDVTLYGPTDPTKRAALAAFSVKGIHVSDIATFLDLEKIAIRAGHHCTQPLHDMLGISHTARASCYFYTTQQDVDVFIEKLKETIDFFKSQQSGSSDTSNEIDYFE
;
A
#
# COMPACT_ATOMS: atom_id res chain seq x y z
N MET A 1 -11.17 7.61 -6.43
CA MET A 1 -10.05 6.77 -5.96
C MET A 1 -8.73 7.53 -5.95
N TYR A 2 -8.21 8.00 -7.09
CA TYR A 2 -6.88 8.63 -7.17
C TYR A 2 -6.68 9.80 -6.19
N THR A 3 -7.58 10.80 -6.21
CA THR A 3 -7.52 11.96 -5.30
C THR A 3 -7.53 11.55 -3.83
N LYS A 4 -8.40 10.62 -3.45
CA LYS A 4 -8.49 10.11 -2.07
C LYS A 4 -7.20 9.41 -1.63
N LEU A 5 -6.51 8.68 -2.52
CA LEU A 5 -5.21 8.07 -2.23
C LEU A 5 -4.10 9.12 -2.09
N GLN A 6 -4.14 10.21 -2.87
CA GLN A 6 -3.15 11.29 -2.79
C GLN A 6 -3.17 12.01 -1.43
N GLU A 7 -4.34 12.04 -0.77
CA GLU A 7 -4.52 12.68 0.53
C GLU A 7 -4.00 11.83 1.70
N ILE A 8 -3.66 10.56 1.48
CA ILE A 8 -3.17 9.68 2.55
C ILE A 8 -1.65 9.91 2.72
N PRO A 9 -1.19 10.28 3.93
CA PRO A 9 0.24 10.41 4.22
C PRO A 9 0.98 9.11 3.93
N ASP A 10 2.24 9.21 3.51
CA ASP A 10 3.14 8.08 3.23
C ASP A 10 2.74 7.18 2.04
N VAL A 11 1.62 7.45 1.37
CA VAL A 11 1.24 6.79 0.11
C VAL A 11 1.97 7.45 -1.06
N THR A 12 2.69 6.64 -1.83
CA THR A 12 3.26 7.03 -3.13
C THR A 12 2.45 6.41 -4.24
N LEU A 13 1.99 7.21 -5.20
CA LEU A 13 1.21 6.76 -6.36
C LEU A 13 2.07 6.77 -7.62
N TYR A 14 1.94 5.72 -8.43
CA TYR A 14 2.64 5.58 -9.69
C TYR A 14 1.75 5.93 -10.88
N GLY A 15 2.37 6.40 -11.96
CA GLY A 15 1.70 6.82 -13.20
C GLY A 15 1.38 8.32 -13.27
N PRO A 16 0.83 8.79 -14.40
CA PRO A 16 0.61 10.22 -14.67
C PRO A 16 -0.44 10.83 -13.74
N THR A 17 -0.31 12.09 -13.36
CA THR A 17 -1.31 12.81 -12.53
C THR A 17 -2.53 13.28 -13.32
N ASP A 18 -2.39 13.42 -14.64
CA ASP A 18 -3.46 13.84 -15.55
C ASP A 18 -4.55 12.76 -15.64
N PRO A 19 -5.80 13.05 -15.20
CA PRO A 19 -6.88 12.07 -15.20
C PRO A 19 -7.24 11.58 -16.60
N THR A 20 -6.99 12.37 -17.65
CA THR A 20 -7.28 11.98 -19.04
C THR A 20 -6.30 10.94 -19.58
N LYS A 21 -5.15 10.75 -18.91
CA LYS A 21 -4.08 9.82 -19.28
C LYS A 21 -4.00 8.62 -18.34
N ARG A 22 -5.00 8.40 -17.49
CA ARG A 22 -5.04 7.31 -16.53
C ARG A 22 -6.14 6.31 -16.86
N ALA A 23 -5.83 5.03 -16.69
CA ALA A 23 -6.85 4.00 -16.58
C ALA A 23 -7.50 4.05 -15.17
N ALA A 24 -8.64 3.36 -15.01
CA ALA A 24 -9.35 3.23 -13.74
C ALA A 24 -8.62 2.31 -12.74
N LEU A 25 -7.34 2.56 -12.49
CA LEU A 25 -6.50 1.84 -11.54
C LEU A 25 -5.49 2.78 -10.86
N ALA A 26 -5.01 2.37 -9.70
CA ALA A 26 -3.94 3.01 -8.98
C ALA A 26 -2.93 1.95 -8.51
N ALA A 27 -1.70 2.05 -9.01
CA ALA A 27 -0.55 1.37 -8.42
C ALA A 27 0.05 2.30 -7.36
N PHE A 28 0.34 1.75 -6.18
CA PHE A 28 0.82 2.50 -5.03
C PHE A 28 1.72 1.68 -4.11
N SER A 29 2.45 2.37 -3.25
CA SER A 29 3.20 1.80 -2.14
C SER A 29 3.03 2.69 -0.92
N VAL A 30 3.14 2.12 0.28
CA VAL A 30 3.14 2.88 1.53
C VAL A 30 4.54 2.81 2.14
N LYS A 31 5.09 3.97 2.52
CA LYS A 31 6.40 4.03 3.15
C LYS A 31 6.44 3.17 4.42
N GLY A 32 7.44 2.29 4.52
CA GLY A 32 7.66 1.46 5.69
C GLY A 32 6.74 0.24 5.81
N ILE A 33 5.89 -0.06 4.82
CA ILE A 33 5.01 -1.24 4.85
C ILE A 33 5.20 -2.04 3.56
N HIS A 34 5.42 -3.35 3.69
CA HIS A 34 5.56 -4.21 2.53
C HIS A 34 4.20 -4.41 1.84
N VAL A 35 4.17 -4.33 0.50
CA VAL A 35 2.92 -4.32 -0.26
C VAL A 35 2.11 -5.60 -0.15
N SER A 36 2.76 -6.74 0.11
CA SER A 36 2.07 -8.01 0.38
C SER A 36 1.29 -7.94 1.69
N ASP A 37 1.83 -7.29 2.72
CA ASP A 37 1.15 -7.16 4.02
C ASP A 37 -0.10 -6.30 3.88
N ILE A 38 -0.02 -5.21 3.11
CA ILE A 38 -1.17 -4.36 2.78
C ILE A 38 -2.26 -5.19 2.08
N ALA A 39 -1.89 -6.00 1.08
CA ALA A 39 -2.85 -6.83 0.36
C ALA A 39 -3.48 -7.90 1.27
N THR A 40 -2.71 -8.54 2.13
CA THR A 40 -3.22 -9.53 3.08
C THR A 40 -4.16 -8.90 4.12
N PHE A 41 -3.83 -7.74 4.67
CA PHE A 41 -4.67 -7.08 5.67
C PHE A 41 -5.99 -6.59 5.07
N LEU A 42 -5.94 -6.03 3.86
CA LEU A 42 -7.14 -5.62 3.14
C LEU A 42 -8.03 -6.82 2.77
N ASP A 43 -7.44 -7.97 2.45
CA ASP A 43 -8.20 -9.20 2.18
C ASP A 43 -9.00 -9.66 3.41
N LEU A 44 -8.44 -9.53 4.62
CA LEU A 44 -9.17 -9.80 5.88
C LEU A 44 -10.39 -8.88 6.06
N GLU A 45 -10.27 -7.63 5.59
CA GLU A 45 -11.36 -6.65 5.54
C GLU A 45 -12.27 -6.81 4.30
N LYS A 46 -12.13 -7.92 3.57
CA LYS A 46 -12.90 -8.27 2.37
C LYS A 46 -12.67 -7.34 1.17
N ILE A 47 -11.50 -6.71 1.10
CA ILE A 47 -11.10 -5.85 -0.01
C ILE A 47 -10.00 -6.53 -0.83
N ALA A 48 -10.36 -6.96 -2.03
CA ALA A 48 -9.42 -7.64 -2.92
C ALA A 48 -8.57 -6.63 -3.73
N ILE A 49 -7.27 -6.58 -3.45
CA ILE A 49 -6.26 -5.90 -4.27
C ILE A 49 -5.16 -6.87 -4.69
N ARG A 50 -4.25 -6.44 -5.57
CA ARG A 50 -3.10 -7.25 -5.98
C ARG A 50 -1.78 -6.62 -5.53
N ALA A 51 -0.90 -7.39 -4.94
CA ALA A 51 0.50 -7.03 -4.69
C ALA A 51 1.43 -7.72 -5.70
N GLY A 52 2.58 -7.11 -5.98
CA GLY A 52 3.67 -7.70 -6.78
C GLY A 52 4.12 -6.80 -7.94
N HIS A 53 4.78 -7.38 -8.94
CA HIS A 53 5.24 -6.63 -10.12
C HIS A 53 4.16 -6.48 -11.21
N HIS A 54 3.00 -7.12 -11.04
CA HIS A 54 1.90 -7.11 -12.02
C HIS A 54 2.31 -7.55 -13.44
N CYS A 55 3.23 -8.52 -13.55
CA CYS A 55 3.86 -8.95 -14.81
C CYS A 55 4.65 -7.84 -15.54
N THR A 56 5.10 -6.81 -14.81
CA THR A 56 5.84 -5.66 -15.32
C THR A 56 7.17 -5.47 -14.58
N GLN A 57 7.89 -6.57 -14.33
CA GLN A 57 9.16 -6.55 -13.61
C GLN A 57 10.20 -5.58 -14.21
N PRO A 58 10.42 -5.51 -15.55
CA PRO A 58 11.37 -4.55 -16.11
C PRO A 58 11.04 -3.08 -15.81
N LEU A 59 9.75 -2.74 -15.70
CA LEU A 59 9.31 -1.40 -15.33
C LEU A 59 9.61 -1.11 -13.85
N HIS A 60 9.41 -2.10 -12.99
CA HIS A 60 9.73 -1.98 -11.56
C HIS A 60 11.23 -1.76 -11.36
N ASP A 61 12.07 -2.53 -12.08
CA ASP A 61 13.52 -2.38 -12.08
C ASP A 61 13.95 -0.98 -12.55
N MET A 62 13.36 -0.48 -13.65
CA MET A 62 13.63 0.88 -14.16
C MET A 62 13.24 1.98 -13.16
N LEU A 63 12.16 1.79 -12.42
CA LEU A 63 11.69 2.72 -11.41
C LEU A 63 12.43 2.58 -10.07
N GLY A 64 13.30 1.58 -9.91
CA GLY A 64 14.01 1.31 -8.67
C GLY A 64 13.10 0.87 -7.52
N ILE A 65 11.93 0.29 -7.83
CA ILE A 65 10.93 -0.15 -6.86
C ILE A 65 10.82 -1.67 -6.90
N SER A 66 10.80 -2.32 -5.72
CA SER A 66 10.69 -3.78 -5.69
C SER A 66 9.28 -4.23 -6.11
N HIS A 67 8.23 -3.80 -5.40
CA HIS A 67 6.87 -4.27 -5.65
C HIS A 67 5.85 -3.15 -5.38
N THR A 68 4.70 -3.21 -6.05
CA THR A 68 3.59 -2.29 -5.79
C THR A 68 2.32 -3.02 -5.40
N ALA A 69 1.44 -2.33 -4.67
CA ALA A 69 0.04 -2.69 -4.53
C ALA A 69 -0.76 -2.04 -5.67
N ARG A 70 -1.80 -2.71 -6.17
CA ARG A 70 -2.67 -2.17 -7.23
C ARG A 70 -4.14 -2.41 -6.91
N ALA A 71 -4.88 -1.32 -6.81
CA ALA A 71 -6.34 -1.31 -6.82
C ALA A 71 -6.82 -0.95 -8.24
N SER A 72 -7.70 -1.78 -8.80
CA SER A 72 -8.25 -1.57 -10.15
C SER A 72 -9.76 -1.66 -10.10
N CYS A 73 -10.41 -0.65 -10.66
CA CYS A 73 -11.86 -0.56 -10.77
C CYS A 73 -12.31 -1.02 -12.16
N TYR A 74 -13.58 -1.40 -12.26
CA TYR A 74 -14.23 -1.58 -13.54
C TYR A 74 -15.66 -1.01 -13.52
N PHE A 75 -16.47 -1.23 -14.55
CA PHE A 75 -17.79 -0.59 -14.69
C PHE A 75 -18.78 -0.91 -13.55
N TYR A 76 -18.55 -2.00 -12.81
CA TYR A 76 -19.36 -2.40 -11.66
C TYR A 76 -18.82 -1.87 -10.32
N THR A 77 -17.65 -1.24 -10.30
CA THR A 77 -17.09 -0.66 -9.08
C THR A 77 -17.78 0.67 -8.77
N THR A 78 -18.33 0.79 -7.57
CA THR A 78 -19.05 1.97 -7.11
C THR A 78 -18.13 2.94 -6.37
N GLN A 79 -18.59 4.18 -6.16
CA GLN A 79 -17.87 5.11 -5.28
C GLN A 79 -17.85 4.63 -3.83
N GLN A 80 -18.89 3.92 -3.38
CA GLN A 80 -18.93 3.34 -2.04
C GLN A 80 -17.82 2.30 -1.84
N ASP A 81 -17.55 1.46 -2.84
CA ASP A 81 -16.45 0.48 -2.78
C ASP A 81 -15.09 1.17 -2.63
N VAL A 82 -14.91 2.28 -3.35
CA VAL A 82 -13.69 3.10 -3.25
C VAL A 82 -13.57 3.70 -1.85
N ASP A 83 -14.68 4.13 -1.26
CA ASP A 83 -14.68 4.80 0.04
C ASP A 83 -14.35 3.82 1.16
N VAL A 84 -14.95 2.63 1.14
CA VAL A 84 -14.61 1.52 2.05
C VAL A 84 -13.15 1.12 1.88
N PHE A 85 -12.65 1.00 0.65
CA PHE A 85 -11.22 0.72 0.41
C PHE A 85 -10.30 1.77 1.04
N ILE A 86 -10.60 3.07 0.88
CA ILE A 86 -9.79 4.15 1.43
C ILE A 86 -9.81 4.14 2.95
N GLU A 87 -10.97 3.91 3.57
CA GLU A 87 -11.11 3.79 5.02
C GLU A 87 -10.26 2.65 5.57
N LYS A 88 -10.41 1.44 5.02
CA LYS A 88 -9.67 0.25 5.46
C LYS A 88 -8.17 0.32 5.18
N LEU A 89 -7.77 0.99 4.10
CA LEU A 89 -6.37 1.26 3.85
C LEU A 89 -5.76 2.15 4.93
N LYS A 90 -6.47 3.21 5.37
CA LYS A 90 -5.99 4.08 6.47
C LYS A 90 -5.85 3.29 7.78
N GLU A 91 -6.86 2.50 8.14
CA GLU A 91 -6.81 1.62 9.32
C GLU A 91 -5.61 0.66 9.27
N THR A 92 -5.36 0.05 8.10
CA THR A 92 -4.21 -0.83 7.88
C THR A 92 -2.88 -0.10 8.09
N ILE A 93 -2.75 1.12 7.54
CA ILE A 93 -1.53 1.93 7.69
C ILE A 93 -1.30 2.29 9.16
N ASP A 94 -2.34 2.71 9.86
CA ASP A 94 -2.27 3.09 11.28
C ASP A 94 -1.91 1.88 12.16
N PHE A 95 -2.45 0.70 11.86
CA PHE A 95 -2.09 -0.55 12.51
C PHE A 95 -0.58 -0.82 12.42
N PHE A 96 0.00 -0.81 11.21
CA PHE A 96 1.43 -1.07 11.04
C PHE A 96 2.32 0.01 11.66
N LYS A 97 1.90 1.27 11.59
CA LYS A 97 2.63 2.38 12.26
C LYS A 97 2.69 2.18 13.77
N SER A 98 1.59 1.75 14.39
CA SER A 98 1.54 1.49 15.83
C SER A 98 2.50 0.38 16.29
N GLN A 99 2.70 -0.64 15.46
CA GLN A 99 3.60 -1.76 15.76
C GLN A 99 5.08 -1.38 15.63
N GLN A 100 5.42 -0.54 14.65
CA GLN A 100 6.80 -0.09 14.42
C GLN A 100 7.31 0.85 15.52
N SER A 101 6.44 1.62 16.17
CA SER A 101 6.78 2.43 17.34
C SER A 101 7.06 1.63 18.62
N GLY A 102 6.75 0.32 18.65
CA GLY A 102 7.00 -0.56 19.79
C GLY A 102 8.31 -1.36 19.73
N SER A 103 9.10 -1.23 18.65
CA SER A 103 10.28 -2.07 18.39
C SER A 103 11.63 -1.40 18.69
N SER A 104 11.66 -0.23 19.33
CA SER A 104 12.89 0.53 19.56
C SER A 104 13.49 0.43 20.97
N ASP A 105 13.11 -0.54 21.79
CA ASP A 105 13.64 -0.62 23.17
C ASP A 105 13.80 -2.05 23.72
N THR A 106 14.53 -2.93 23.01
CA THR A 106 15.12 -4.16 23.58
C THR A 106 16.39 -4.55 22.82
N SER A 107 17.46 -3.78 22.96
CA SER A 107 18.82 -4.25 22.62
C SER A 107 19.90 -3.46 23.36
N ASN A 108 19.76 -3.39 24.69
CA ASN A 108 20.86 -3.00 25.58
C ASN A 108 20.79 -3.73 26.93
N GLU A 109 20.62 -5.04 26.88
CA GLU A 109 20.93 -6.02 27.92
C GLU A 109 21.02 -7.34 27.12
N ILE A 110 22.19 -7.94 26.88
CA ILE A 110 23.02 -8.64 27.86
C ILE A 110 24.47 -8.62 27.35
N ASP A 111 25.33 -7.89 28.07
CA ASP A 111 26.71 -8.32 28.31
C ASP A 111 26.67 -9.37 29.43
N TYR A 112 27.62 -10.31 29.46
CA TYR A 112 27.84 -11.42 30.43
C TYR A 112 27.38 -12.85 30.03
N PHE A 113 28.27 -13.69 29.49
CA PHE A 113 29.20 -14.61 30.21
C PHE A 113 29.81 -15.66 29.24
N GLU A 114 31.12 -15.89 29.43
CA GLU A 114 32.07 -16.89 28.85
C GLU A 114 32.42 -16.84 27.35
#